data_AF-A0A3C2B597-F1
#
_entry.id   AF-A0A3C2B597-F1
#
_cell.length_a   1.000
_cell.length_b   1.000
_cell.length_c   1.000
_cell.angle_alpha   90.00
_cell.angle_beta   90.00
_cell.angle_gamma   90.00
#
_symmetry.space_group_name_H-M   'P 1'
#
loop_
_entity.id
_entity.type
_entity.pdbx_description
1 polymer ?
#
loop_
_entity_poly.entity_id
_entity_poly.type
_entity_poly.pdbx_seq_one_letter_code
_entity_poly.pdbx_strand_id
1 'polypeptide(L)'
;MNGFPDSETPQRFDTDEWQILVVAEKYQTGFDQPKLYAMYVDKTLTGLAAVQTLSRLNRTHPDKTGTFVLDFRNSVESIQESFAPWFVRTHAPPTDPHLLYDTHAELGPFDVLRPEEIETMVGLLLADPERNHQRIHSVMQPAVDRFHALDSDRQDAFRDLLTRFTRIYSFLSQVVRFTDIKLERDYLFCRRLAQLVREESVAGVDLGDSVELTHLRMEKSWQGDASLDVDDGEVITIPPGGGAARKLDQVPLSEIIQRINERFGTHISDTDRLFVDQVADDIVANETIQVQALANSEEAFSVGFDSTWTKALTGRMTANEEFAFQLLDNHELRGALVDQYRASIYSRARVARQRTCPIGELIRPDGESRFLEYKTTLRWDVQTGETAAYLEDAVVKTIAGFANSTYGGTLLVGVTDNGGIYGLEADYATFSKRGERGDRDLWGQHLKNLLDRLGASAAALVDWDFFTLDGKDLCRISIDPSDHPVYETRGDQRIFWWRTPVGTDRIDDDRERDRVIARRWAK
;
A
#
# COMPACT_ATOMS: atom_id res chain seq x y z
N MET A 1 -30.11 26.13 20.58
CA MET A 1 -29.31 27.37 20.52
C MET A 1 -29.91 28.41 19.58
N ASN A 2 -30.53 28.02 18.46
CA ASN A 2 -30.80 28.94 17.35
C ASN A 2 -32.30 29.33 17.24
N GLY A 3 -33.19 28.63 17.95
CA GLY A 3 -34.63 28.93 18.00
C GLY A 3 -35.46 28.36 16.84
N PHE A 4 -34.86 27.61 15.91
CA PHE A 4 -35.51 26.98 14.76
C PHE A 4 -35.06 25.51 14.56
N PRO A 5 -35.80 24.69 13.79
CA PRO A 5 -35.44 23.30 13.50
C PRO A 5 -34.14 23.17 12.70
N ASP A 6 -33.36 22.12 12.97
CA ASP A 6 -32.07 21.88 12.30
C ASP A 6 -32.18 21.80 10.77
N SER A 7 -33.29 21.29 10.24
CA SER A 7 -33.58 21.23 8.80
C SER A 7 -33.60 22.59 8.10
N GLU A 8 -33.82 23.69 8.83
CA GLU A 8 -33.82 25.05 8.30
C GLU A 8 -32.42 25.70 8.34
N THR A 9 -31.45 25.09 9.01
CA THR A 9 -30.11 25.68 9.23
C THR A 9 -29.39 26.07 7.95
N PRO A 10 -29.36 25.27 6.87
CA PRO A 10 -28.69 25.66 5.63
C PRO A 10 -29.29 26.91 4.98
N GLN A 11 -30.62 27.00 5.00
CA GLN A 11 -31.35 28.13 4.40
C GLN A 11 -31.17 29.40 5.23
N ARG A 12 -31.19 29.28 6.57
CA ARG A 12 -30.97 30.40 7.48
C ARG A 12 -29.53 30.90 7.43
N PHE A 13 -28.56 29.99 7.33
CA PHE A 13 -27.14 30.34 7.28
C PHE A 13 -26.73 31.00 5.95
N ASP A 14 -27.52 30.84 4.88
CA ASP A 14 -27.29 31.55 3.62
C ASP A 14 -27.74 33.02 3.62
N THR A 15 -28.43 33.44 4.70
CA THR A 15 -28.84 34.84 4.90
C THR A 15 -27.76 35.66 5.61
N ASP A 16 -27.85 36.99 5.52
CA ASP A 16 -26.89 37.89 6.18
C ASP A 16 -26.98 37.89 7.71
N GLU A 17 -28.04 37.30 8.28
CA GLU A 17 -28.32 37.28 9.73
C GLU A 17 -27.30 36.46 10.53
N TRP A 18 -26.64 35.49 9.89
CA TRP A 18 -25.73 34.54 10.55
C TRP A 18 -24.38 34.50 9.84
N GLN A 19 -23.29 34.66 10.60
CA GLN A 19 -21.93 34.72 10.06
C GLN A 19 -21.02 33.59 10.56
N ILE A 20 -21.46 32.86 11.60
CA ILE A 20 -20.72 31.74 12.20
C ILE A 20 -21.67 30.58 12.40
N LEU A 21 -21.25 29.39 11.94
CA LEU A 21 -21.92 28.13 12.18
C LEU A 21 -21.01 27.22 13.00
N VAL A 22 -21.44 26.84 14.20
CA VAL A 22 -20.72 25.89 15.06
C VAL A 22 -21.28 24.49 14.83
N VAL A 23 -20.42 23.57 14.41
CA VAL A 23 -20.78 22.17 14.10
C VAL A 23 -19.89 21.20 14.87
N ALA A 24 -20.42 20.00 15.14
CA ALA A 24 -19.66 18.88 15.70
C ALA A 24 -19.54 17.76 14.65
N GLU A 25 -20.63 17.03 14.40
CA GLU A 25 -20.66 15.89 13.44
C GLU A 25 -21.69 16.06 12.32
N LYS A 26 -22.29 17.24 12.18
CA LYS A 26 -23.30 17.52 11.16
C LYS A 26 -22.71 18.35 10.03
N TYR A 27 -23.29 18.23 8.84
CA TYR A 27 -22.92 18.99 7.63
C TYR A 27 -21.54 18.65 7.04
N GLN A 28 -20.93 17.53 7.44
CA GLN A 28 -19.70 16.98 6.83
C GLN A 28 -19.96 16.39 5.43
N THR A 29 -21.17 15.89 5.19
CA THR A 29 -21.67 15.41 3.88
C THR A 29 -22.95 16.16 3.47
N GLY A 30 -23.09 16.53 2.20
CA GLY A 30 -24.33 17.11 1.66
C GLY A 30 -24.59 18.59 1.94
N PHE A 31 -23.78 19.27 2.75
CA PHE A 31 -23.89 20.71 2.97
C PHE A 31 -23.14 21.51 1.89
N ASP A 32 -23.80 22.54 1.38
CA ASP A 32 -23.32 23.41 0.31
C ASP A 32 -23.48 24.88 0.71
N GLN A 33 -22.37 25.56 0.91
CA GLN A 33 -22.38 27.01 1.13
C GLN A 33 -21.17 27.65 0.43
N PRO A 34 -21.34 28.18 -0.80
CA PRO A 34 -20.27 28.82 -1.58
C PRO A 34 -19.61 30.02 -0.88
N LYS A 35 -20.34 30.72 0.00
CA LYS A 35 -19.85 31.88 0.77
C LYS A 35 -18.92 31.51 1.93
N LEU A 36 -18.77 30.22 2.26
CA LEU A 36 -17.94 29.77 3.38
C LEU A 36 -16.45 30.02 3.09
N TYR A 37 -15.85 31.02 3.73
CA TYR A 37 -14.45 31.42 3.49
C TYR A 37 -13.45 30.84 4.49
N ALA A 38 -13.81 30.81 5.76
CA ALA A 38 -12.93 30.43 6.86
C ALA A 38 -13.47 29.22 7.63
N MET A 39 -12.56 28.35 8.07
CA MET A 39 -12.86 27.23 8.94
C MET A 39 -11.93 27.24 10.16
N TYR A 40 -12.52 27.11 11.34
CA TYR A 40 -11.82 26.96 12.60
C TYR A 40 -11.96 25.52 13.06
N VAL A 41 -10.85 24.79 13.17
CA VAL A 41 -10.84 23.36 13.44
C VAL A 41 -10.29 23.10 14.84
N ASP A 42 -11.15 22.67 15.76
CA ASP A 42 -10.77 22.11 17.07
C ASP A 42 -11.22 20.64 17.18
N LYS A 43 -10.98 19.88 16.10
CA LYS A 43 -11.24 18.44 16.00
C LYS A 43 -10.08 17.77 15.25
N THR A 44 -9.75 16.54 15.61
CA THR A 44 -8.77 15.75 14.85
C THR A 44 -9.34 15.44 13.46
N LEU A 45 -8.63 15.77 12.38
CA LEU A 45 -9.01 15.53 10.99
C LEU A 45 -7.96 14.66 10.31
N THR A 46 -8.38 13.54 9.74
CA THR A 46 -7.47 12.56 9.12
C THR A 46 -8.19 11.76 8.03
N GLY A 47 -7.46 11.23 7.05
CA GLY A 47 -8.00 10.48 5.90
C GLY A 47 -9.06 11.24 5.08
N LEU A 48 -10.06 10.54 4.52
CA LEU A 48 -11.16 11.16 3.74
C LEU A 48 -11.96 12.20 4.56
N ALA A 49 -12.09 12.08 5.89
CA ALA A 49 -12.76 13.09 6.71
C ALA A 49 -12.05 14.45 6.66
N ALA A 50 -10.70 14.47 6.59
CA ALA A 50 -9.94 15.69 6.36
C ALA A 50 -10.24 16.27 4.97
N VAL A 51 -10.28 15.41 3.95
CA VAL A 51 -10.61 15.82 2.57
C VAL A 51 -12.03 16.36 2.47
N GLN A 52 -13.03 15.64 2.98
CA GLN A 52 -14.44 16.03 2.94
C GLN A 52 -14.70 17.31 3.72
N THR A 53 -14.10 17.46 4.91
CA THR A 53 -14.31 18.62 5.78
C THR A 53 -13.64 19.86 5.19
N LEU A 54 -12.36 19.79 4.84
CA LEU A 54 -11.64 20.94 4.30
C LEU A 54 -12.08 21.28 2.87
N SER A 55 -12.48 20.30 2.06
CA SER A 55 -13.01 20.54 0.70
C SER A 55 -14.35 21.29 0.70
N ARG A 56 -15.03 21.45 1.85
CA ARG A 56 -16.20 22.36 1.95
C ARG A 56 -15.83 23.80 1.64
N LEU A 57 -14.57 24.18 1.89
CA LEU A 57 -14.04 25.49 1.52
C LEU A 57 -13.75 25.61 0.03
N ASN A 58 -13.65 24.52 -0.75
CA ASN A 58 -13.25 24.59 -2.16
C ASN A 58 -14.39 25.00 -3.12
N ARG A 59 -15.55 25.40 -2.60
CA ARG A 59 -16.64 25.95 -3.41
C ARG A 59 -16.31 27.36 -3.85
N THR A 60 -16.36 27.59 -5.15
CA THR A 60 -16.03 28.87 -5.78
C THR A 60 -17.21 29.85 -5.64
N HIS A 61 -16.89 31.11 -5.34
CA HIS A 61 -17.84 32.22 -5.33
C HIS A 61 -17.12 33.46 -5.89
N PRO A 62 -17.78 34.34 -6.67
CA PRO A 62 -17.12 35.48 -7.33
C PRO A 62 -16.29 36.37 -6.39
N ASP A 63 -16.81 36.62 -5.19
CA ASP A 63 -16.15 37.46 -4.17
C ASP A 63 -15.19 36.70 -3.25
N LYS A 64 -14.99 35.39 -3.49
CA LYS A 64 -14.15 34.52 -2.66
C LYS A 64 -12.80 34.31 -3.35
N THR A 65 -11.83 35.12 -2.94
CA THR A 65 -10.47 35.13 -3.50
C THR A 65 -9.53 34.08 -2.91
N GLY A 66 -10.03 33.26 -1.98
CA GLY A 66 -9.23 32.25 -1.28
C GLY A 66 -10.03 31.55 -0.20
N THR A 67 -9.32 30.77 0.61
CA THR A 67 -9.86 30.04 1.75
C THR A 67 -8.87 30.12 2.90
N PHE A 68 -9.38 30.14 4.13
CA PHE A 68 -8.54 30.19 5.31
C PHE A 68 -8.92 29.07 6.29
N VAL A 69 -7.93 28.32 6.74
CA VAL A 69 -8.11 27.29 7.77
C VAL A 69 -7.24 27.65 8.96
N LEU A 70 -7.85 27.78 10.13
CA LEU A 70 -7.14 27.88 11.40
C LEU A 70 -7.38 26.60 12.18
N ASP A 71 -6.36 25.75 12.24
CA ASP A 71 -6.41 24.45 12.89
C ASP A 71 -5.68 24.49 14.25
N PHE A 72 -6.37 24.04 15.30
CA PHE A 72 -5.86 24.00 16.68
C PHE A 72 -5.38 22.60 17.11
N ARG A 73 -5.60 21.56 16.28
CA ARG A 73 -5.39 20.15 16.65
C ARG A 73 -4.48 19.37 15.72
N ASN A 74 -4.48 19.67 14.43
CA ASN A 74 -3.78 18.88 13.42
C ASN A 74 -2.50 19.58 12.93
N SER A 75 -1.48 18.79 12.57
CA SER A 75 -0.27 19.32 11.92
C SER A 75 -0.44 19.35 10.40
N VAL A 76 0.37 20.20 9.73
CA VAL A 76 0.36 20.32 8.27
C VAL A 76 0.71 18.98 7.62
N GLU A 77 1.67 18.25 8.19
CA GLU A 77 2.14 16.94 7.70
C GLU A 77 1.03 15.88 7.80
N SER A 78 0.29 15.83 8.91
CA SER A 78 -0.83 14.88 9.09
C SER A 78 -1.98 15.15 8.12
N ILE A 79 -2.25 16.43 7.81
CA ILE A 79 -3.24 16.80 6.80
C ILE A 79 -2.72 16.46 5.40
N GLN A 80 -1.44 16.70 5.10
CA GLN A 80 -0.82 16.30 3.83
C GLN A 80 -0.86 14.79 3.61
N GLU A 81 -0.52 13.99 4.63
CA GLU A 81 -0.63 12.52 4.58
C GLU A 81 -2.08 12.07 4.36
N SER A 82 -3.05 12.78 4.93
CA SER A 82 -4.48 12.49 4.73
C SER A 82 -4.97 12.82 3.33
N PHE A 83 -4.40 13.84 2.70
CA PHE A 83 -4.64 14.17 1.31
C PHE A 83 -3.80 13.30 0.36
N ALA A 84 -2.66 12.77 0.79
CA ALA A 84 -1.69 12.07 -0.06
C ALA A 84 -2.30 10.90 -0.85
N PRO A 85 -3.12 9.98 -0.30
CA PRO A 85 -3.77 8.93 -1.10
C PRO A 85 -4.69 9.46 -2.20
N TRP A 86 -5.25 10.64 -2.01
CA TRP A 86 -6.20 11.32 -2.91
C TRP A 86 -5.53 12.37 -3.80
N PHE A 87 -4.26 12.68 -3.50
CA PHE A 87 -3.40 13.64 -4.18
C PHE A 87 -2.27 12.94 -4.98
N VAL A 88 -1.93 11.71 -4.60
CA VAL A 88 -0.97 10.82 -5.27
C VAL A 88 -1.70 10.10 -6.39
N ARG A 89 -1.23 10.37 -7.61
CA ARG A 89 -1.52 9.57 -8.78
C ARG A 89 -1.03 8.13 -8.59
N THR A 90 -1.90 7.18 -8.94
CA THR A 90 -1.54 5.90 -9.55
C THR A 90 -0.40 6.14 -10.55
N HIS A 91 0.72 5.41 -10.44
CA HIS A 91 1.76 5.48 -11.45
C HIS A 91 1.19 4.98 -12.79
N ALA A 92 0.96 5.90 -13.71
CA ALA A 92 0.95 5.59 -15.13
C ALA A 92 2.41 5.48 -15.59
N PRO A 93 2.75 4.60 -16.55
CA PRO A 93 4.08 4.55 -17.16
C PRO A 93 4.47 5.93 -17.71
N PRO A 94 5.78 6.20 -17.93
CA PRO A 94 6.25 7.52 -18.37
C PRO A 94 5.41 8.02 -19.53
N THR A 95 4.99 9.29 -19.47
CA THR A 95 4.13 9.85 -20.51
C THR A 95 4.95 9.93 -21.79
N ASP A 96 4.82 8.91 -22.63
CA ASP A 96 5.38 8.87 -23.96
C ASP A 96 4.76 10.03 -24.75
N PRO A 97 5.54 11.01 -25.22
CA PRO A 97 5.05 12.03 -26.13
C PRO A 97 4.39 11.40 -27.37
N HIS A 98 4.78 10.18 -27.77
CA HIS A 98 4.12 9.43 -28.84
C HIS A 98 2.69 9.05 -28.48
N LEU A 99 2.33 8.82 -27.21
CA LEU A 99 0.95 8.51 -26.82
C LEU A 99 -0.04 9.60 -27.26
N LEU A 100 0.40 10.87 -27.25
CA LEU A 100 -0.41 11.98 -27.77
C LEU A 100 -0.58 11.90 -29.29
N TYR A 101 0.49 11.59 -30.03
CA TYR A 101 0.45 11.42 -31.48
C TYR A 101 -0.32 10.16 -31.89
N ASP A 102 -0.23 9.08 -31.12
CA ASP A 102 -0.92 7.81 -31.33
C ASP A 102 -2.42 7.99 -31.08
N THR A 103 -2.79 8.60 -29.95
CA THR A 103 -4.20 8.92 -29.65
C THR A 103 -4.79 9.88 -30.69
N HIS A 104 -4.00 10.82 -31.21
CA HIS A 104 -4.43 11.69 -32.30
C HIS A 104 -4.61 10.93 -33.62
N ALA A 105 -3.68 10.03 -33.96
CA ALA A 105 -3.76 9.21 -35.17
C ALA A 105 -4.98 8.27 -35.16
N GLU A 106 -5.34 7.76 -33.98
CA GLU A 106 -6.53 6.93 -33.77
C GLU A 106 -7.86 7.65 -34.04
N LEU A 107 -7.90 8.99 -34.04
CA LEU A 107 -9.08 9.76 -34.46
C LEU A 107 -9.27 9.75 -35.98
N GLY A 108 -8.21 9.53 -36.76
CA GLY A 108 -8.24 9.56 -38.23
C GLY A 108 -9.21 8.55 -38.87
N PRO A 109 -9.19 7.26 -38.50
CA PRO A 109 -10.08 6.23 -39.05
C PRO A 109 -11.59 6.48 -38.90
N PHE A 110 -12.01 7.40 -38.04
CA PHE A 110 -13.43 7.77 -37.89
C PHE A 110 -13.90 8.75 -38.97
N ASP A 111 -12.99 9.36 -39.73
CA ASP A 111 -13.28 10.26 -40.84
C ASP A 111 -14.11 11.51 -40.45
N VAL A 112 -14.12 11.85 -39.17
CA VAL A 112 -14.85 12.99 -38.61
C VAL A 112 -14.08 14.30 -38.79
N LEU A 113 -12.74 14.25 -38.65
CA LEU A 113 -11.87 15.43 -38.66
C LEU A 113 -11.35 15.75 -40.07
N ARG A 114 -11.46 17.01 -40.50
CA ARG A 114 -10.92 17.50 -41.79
C ARG A 114 -9.92 18.65 -41.58
N PRO A 115 -8.70 18.57 -42.15
CA PRO A 115 -7.69 19.62 -41.97
C PRO A 115 -8.16 21.02 -42.35
N GLU A 116 -8.95 21.14 -43.43
CA GLU A 116 -9.49 22.38 -43.95
C GLU A 116 -10.47 23.06 -42.96
N GLU A 117 -11.31 22.25 -42.31
CA GLU A 117 -12.28 22.72 -41.30
C GLU A 117 -11.56 23.13 -40.02
N ILE A 118 -10.55 22.35 -39.61
CA ILE A 118 -9.69 22.64 -38.46
C ILE A 118 -8.97 23.98 -38.64
N GLU A 119 -8.35 24.19 -39.80
CA GLU A 119 -7.65 25.44 -40.14
C GLU A 119 -8.59 26.64 -40.15
N THR A 120 -9.76 26.49 -40.77
CA THR A 120 -10.75 27.56 -40.87
C THR A 120 -11.31 27.93 -39.50
N MET A 121 -11.65 26.93 -38.67
CA MET A 121 -12.19 27.19 -37.34
C MET A 121 -11.16 27.87 -36.45
N VAL A 122 -9.92 27.36 -36.40
CA VAL A 122 -8.87 27.95 -35.56
C VAL A 122 -8.50 29.34 -36.05
N GLY A 123 -8.49 29.61 -37.36
CA GLY A 123 -8.30 30.95 -37.91
C GLY A 123 -9.39 31.94 -37.47
N LEU A 124 -10.66 31.50 -37.44
CA LEU A 124 -11.78 32.32 -36.93
C LEU A 124 -11.70 32.53 -35.42
N LEU A 125 -11.29 31.50 -34.67
CA LEU A 125 -11.12 31.54 -33.22
C LEU A 125 -9.99 32.48 -32.80
N LEU A 126 -8.87 32.52 -33.53
CA LEU A 126 -7.73 33.38 -33.20
C LEU A 126 -7.92 34.85 -33.66
N ALA A 127 -8.85 35.12 -34.58
CA ALA A 127 -9.07 36.47 -35.10
C ALA A 127 -9.99 37.31 -34.19
N ASP A 128 -11.20 36.82 -33.88
CA ASP A 128 -12.18 37.46 -32.99
C ASP A 128 -13.30 36.44 -32.67
N PRO A 129 -13.23 35.72 -31.54
CA PRO A 129 -14.19 34.68 -31.18
C PRO A 129 -15.63 35.18 -31.09
N GLU A 130 -15.86 36.36 -30.51
CA GLU A 130 -17.20 36.88 -30.25
C GLU A 130 -17.91 37.28 -31.55
N ARG A 131 -17.21 37.93 -32.48
CA ARG A 131 -17.79 38.30 -33.78
C ARG A 131 -17.96 37.12 -34.73
N ASN A 132 -17.18 36.06 -34.55
CA ASN A 132 -17.20 34.89 -35.42
C ASN A 132 -17.96 33.69 -34.84
N HIS A 133 -18.60 33.79 -33.67
CA HIS A 133 -19.29 32.68 -33.01
C HIS A 133 -20.24 31.89 -33.94
N GLN A 134 -21.10 32.58 -34.71
CA GLN A 134 -22.00 31.94 -35.68
C GLN A 134 -21.26 31.21 -36.82
N ARG A 135 -20.13 31.78 -37.26
CA ARG A 135 -19.29 31.18 -38.32
C ARG A 135 -18.52 29.98 -37.80
N ILE A 136 -17.99 30.05 -36.57
CA ILE A 136 -17.35 28.92 -35.88
C ILE A 136 -18.34 27.76 -35.76
N HIS A 137 -19.57 28.01 -35.31
CA HIS A 137 -20.60 26.98 -35.25
C HIS A 137 -20.90 26.38 -36.64
N SER A 138 -21.02 27.22 -37.67
CA SER A 138 -21.28 26.74 -39.04
C SER A 138 -20.13 25.88 -39.60
N VAL A 139 -18.88 26.19 -39.25
CA VAL A 139 -17.70 25.41 -39.65
C VAL A 139 -17.60 24.08 -38.90
N MET A 140 -18.12 24.00 -37.66
CA MET A 140 -18.13 22.77 -36.87
C MET A 140 -19.24 21.79 -37.28
N GLN A 141 -20.34 22.30 -37.86
CA GLN A 141 -21.53 21.49 -38.17
C GLN A 141 -21.24 20.26 -39.05
N PRO A 142 -20.44 20.35 -40.14
CA PRO A 142 -20.12 19.19 -40.95
C PRO A 142 -19.41 18.06 -40.17
N ALA A 143 -18.57 18.40 -39.19
CA ALA A 143 -17.90 17.41 -38.34
C ALA A 143 -18.90 16.74 -37.37
N VAL A 144 -19.84 17.52 -36.82
CA VAL A 144 -20.92 17.00 -35.96
C VAL A 144 -21.84 16.07 -36.76
N ASP A 145 -22.20 16.45 -37.98
CA ASP A 145 -23.04 15.63 -38.87
C ASP A 145 -22.33 14.29 -39.21
N ARG A 146 -21.02 14.33 -39.48
CA ARG A 146 -20.23 13.11 -39.72
C ARG A 146 -20.11 12.23 -38.48
N PHE A 147 -20.02 12.81 -37.29
CA PHE A 147 -20.06 12.06 -36.03
C PHE A 147 -21.39 11.34 -35.86
N HIS A 148 -22.52 12.03 -36.04
CA HIS A 148 -23.86 11.43 -35.91
C HIS A 148 -24.19 10.40 -37.01
N ALA A 149 -23.47 10.42 -38.13
CA ALA A 149 -23.57 9.41 -39.18
C ALA A 149 -22.84 8.09 -38.85
N LEU A 150 -22.02 8.04 -37.79
CA LEU A 150 -21.41 6.81 -37.28
C LEU A 150 -22.45 5.95 -36.54
N ASP A 151 -22.23 4.64 -36.47
CA ASP A 151 -23.01 3.74 -35.60
C ASP A 151 -22.69 3.97 -34.11
N SER A 152 -23.58 3.50 -33.22
CA SER A 152 -23.52 3.76 -31.77
C SER A 152 -22.17 3.36 -31.15
N ASP A 153 -21.66 2.17 -31.47
CA ASP A 153 -20.40 1.67 -30.91
C ASP A 153 -19.22 2.53 -31.36
N ARG A 154 -19.24 3.01 -32.62
CA ARG A 154 -18.24 3.92 -33.15
C ARG A 154 -18.39 5.35 -32.62
N GLN A 155 -19.60 5.81 -32.31
CA GLN A 155 -19.83 7.10 -31.65
C GLN A 155 -19.22 7.11 -30.24
N ASP A 156 -19.43 6.05 -29.46
CA ASP A 156 -18.87 5.91 -28.11
C ASP A 156 -17.34 5.80 -28.15
N ALA A 157 -16.80 4.96 -29.05
CA ALA A 157 -15.36 4.84 -29.23
C ALA A 157 -14.71 6.17 -29.66
N PHE A 158 -15.33 6.93 -30.57
CA PHE A 158 -14.83 8.25 -30.98
C PHE A 158 -14.89 9.26 -29.85
N ARG A 159 -15.98 9.28 -29.07
CA ARG A 159 -16.18 10.17 -27.92
C ARG A 159 -15.15 9.93 -26.83
N ASP A 160 -14.87 8.66 -26.54
CA ASP A 160 -13.85 8.25 -25.58
C ASP A 160 -12.45 8.65 -26.05
N LEU A 161 -12.12 8.42 -27.32
CA LEU A 161 -10.84 8.83 -27.90
C LEU A 161 -10.68 10.36 -27.97
N LEU A 162 -11.73 11.09 -28.33
CA LEU A 162 -11.75 12.56 -28.37
C LEU A 162 -11.58 13.17 -26.97
N THR A 163 -12.23 12.58 -25.97
CA THR A 163 -12.08 12.97 -24.56
C THR A 163 -10.70 12.63 -24.04
N ARG A 164 -10.16 11.47 -24.41
CA ARG A 164 -8.80 11.05 -24.06
C ARG A 164 -7.76 11.99 -24.66
N PHE A 165 -7.83 12.29 -25.96
CA PHE A 165 -6.92 13.20 -26.66
C PHE A 165 -6.92 14.61 -26.03
N THR A 166 -8.09 15.19 -25.78
CA THR A 166 -8.22 16.53 -25.20
C THR A 166 -7.69 16.60 -23.75
N ARG A 167 -7.90 15.54 -22.96
CA ARG A 167 -7.34 15.44 -21.59
C ARG A 167 -5.82 15.25 -21.59
N ILE A 168 -5.30 14.37 -22.44
CA ILE A 168 -3.85 14.11 -22.56
C ILE A 168 -3.13 15.38 -23.03
N TYR A 169 -3.64 16.06 -24.06
CA TYR A 169 -3.05 17.31 -24.55
C TYR A 169 -3.09 18.42 -23.49
N SER A 170 -4.25 18.65 -22.85
CA SER A 170 -4.41 19.67 -21.80
C SER A 170 -3.48 19.42 -20.61
N PHE A 171 -3.31 18.15 -20.21
CA PHE A 171 -2.38 17.76 -19.16
C PHE A 171 -0.91 17.98 -19.58
N LEU A 172 -0.51 17.48 -20.76
CA LEU A 172 0.88 17.58 -21.19
C LEU A 172 1.32 19.00 -21.54
N SER A 173 0.40 19.86 -21.99
CA SER A 173 0.72 21.27 -22.28
C SER A 173 1.14 22.07 -21.05
N GLN A 174 0.82 21.56 -19.85
CA GLN A 174 1.22 22.15 -18.57
C GLN A 174 2.64 21.75 -18.14
N VAL A 175 3.17 20.67 -18.72
CA VAL A 175 4.42 20.02 -18.28
C VAL A 175 5.49 20.04 -19.40
N VAL A 176 5.08 20.04 -20.67
CA VAL A 176 5.93 20.02 -21.85
C VAL A 176 5.59 21.21 -22.75
N ARG A 177 6.61 21.95 -23.20
CA ARG A 177 6.44 22.99 -24.24
C ARG A 177 6.35 22.32 -25.60
N PHE A 178 5.15 22.15 -26.13
CA PHE A 178 4.97 21.69 -27.50
C PHE A 178 5.44 22.76 -28.50
N THR A 179 6.20 22.35 -29.51
CA THR A 179 6.64 23.21 -30.62
C THR A 179 5.84 22.97 -31.91
N ASP A 180 4.94 21.99 -31.90
CA ASP A 180 4.14 21.59 -33.06
C ASP A 180 2.80 22.36 -33.11
N ILE A 181 2.73 23.31 -34.05
CA ILE A 181 1.54 24.14 -34.33
C ILE A 181 0.35 23.28 -34.76
N LYS A 182 0.59 22.13 -35.39
CA LYS A 182 -0.47 21.25 -35.91
C LYS A 182 -1.26 20.61 -34.78
N LEU A 183 -0.57 20.01 -33.80
CA LEU A 183 -1.23 19.37 -32.65
C LEU A 183 -2.03 20.35 -31.81
N GLU A 184 -1.51 21.56 -31.63
CA GLU A 184 -2.21 22.62 -30.89
C GLU A 184 -3.51 23.04 -31.60
N ARG A 185 -3.45 23.20 -32.91
CA ARG A 185 -4.60 23.49 -33.75
C ARG A 185 -5.64 22.37 -33.70
N ASP A 186 -5.19 21.13 -33.83
CA ASP A 186 -6.07 19.95 -33.82
C ASP A 186 -6.70 19.77 -32.41
N TYR A 187 -5.97 20.09 -31.33
CA TYR A 187 -6.52 20.15 -29.97
C TYR A 187 -7.65 21.16 -29.80
N LEU A 188 -7.47 22.40 -30.28
CA LEU A 188 -8.49 23.45 -30.17
C LEU A 188 -9.79 23.03 -30.88
N PHE A 189 -9.67 22.40 -32.05
CA PHE A 189 -10.81 21.85 -32.78
C PHE A 189 -11.47 20.69 -32.05
N CYS A 190 -10.69 19.70 -31.62
CA CYS A 190 -11.18 18.54 -30.90
C CYS A 190 -11.87 18.91 -29.57
N ARG A 191 -11.35 19.92 -28.86
CA ARG A 191 -11.98 20.43 -27.63
C ARG A 191 -13.34 21.04 -27.90
N ARG A 192 -13.51 21.81 -28.98
CA ARG A 192 -14.83 22.37 -29.34
C ARG A 192 -15.77 21.28 -29.85
N LEU A 193 -15.28 20.33 -30.64
CA LEU A 193 -16.08 19.19 -31.11
C LEU A 193 -16.58 18.36 -29.94
N ALA A 194 -15.73 18.11 -28.93
CA ALA A 194 -16.09 17.35 -27.73
C ALA A 194 -17.25 17.97 -26.94
N GLN A 195 -17.42 19.29 -27.00
CA GLN A 195 -18.56 19.99 -26.40
C GLN A 195 -19.85 19.78 -27.19
N LEU A 196 -19.76 19.72 -28.52
CA LEU A 196 -20.91 19.62 -29.43
C LEU A 196 -21.45 18.19 -29.55
N VAL A 197 -20.61 17.18 -29.37
CA VAL A 197 -21.02 15.77 -29.55
C VAL A 197 -21.52 15.10 -28.26
N ARG A 198 -21.55 15.79 -27.10
CA ARG A 198 -21.96 15.23 -25.77
C ARG A 198 -23.35 14.57 -25.82
N GLU A 199 -23.53 13.45 -25.11
CA GLU A 199 -24.85 12.81 -24.98
C GLU A 199 -25.85 13.68 -24.21
N GLU A 200 -27.08 13.78 -24.71
CA GLU A 200 -28.20 14.51 -24.07
C GLU A 200 -28.77 13.82 -22.82
N SER A 201 -28.19 12.72 -22.33
CA SER A 201 -28.72 11.97 -21.17
C SER A 201 -28.30 12.52 -19.80
N VAL A 202 -27.56 13.63 -19.75
CA VAL A 202 -27.30 14.37 -18.50
C VAL A 202 -27.76 15.82 -18.69
N ALA A 203 -28.99 16.10 -18.28
CA ALA A 203 -29.50 17.46 -18.15
C ALA A 203 -28.71 18.19 -17.04
N GLY A 204 -27.60 18.79 -17.42
CA GLY A 204 -26.90 19.83 -16.69
C GLY A 204 -26.50 20.89 -17.71
N VAL A 205 -27.16 22.06 -17.64
CA VAL A 205 -26.89 23.20 -18.53
C VAL A 205 -25.44 23.64 -18.34
N ASP A 206 -24.62 23.50 -19.38
CA ASP A 206 -23.24 23.96 -19.45
C ASP A 206 -23.22 25.39 -19.97
N LEU A 207 -23.06 26.37 -19.07
CA LEU A 207 -22.75 27.75 -19.42
C LEU A 207 -21.22 27.93 -19.40
N GLY A 208 -20.56 27.33 -20.40
CA GLY A 208 -19.11 27.45 -20.63
C GLY A 208 -18.71 28.49 -21.68
N ASP A 209 -19.68 29.19 -22.29
CA ASP A 209 -19.41 30.15 -23.36
C ASP A 209 -19.35 31.59 -22.81
N SER A 210 -18.25 31.91 -22.12
CA SER A 210 -17.60 33.23 -22.15
C SER A 210 -16.51 33.29 -21.06
N VAL A 211 -15.24 33.23 -21.45
CA VAL A 211 -14.16 34.15 -20.99
C VAL A 211 -12.86 33.66 -21.65
N GLU A 212 -12.34 34.53 -22.51
CA GLU A 212 -11.09 34.42 -23.25
C GLU A 212 -9.87 34.39 -22.32
N LEU A 213 -8.92 33.52 -22.66
CA LEU A 213 -7.54 33.58 -22.16
C LEU A 213 -6.78 34.60 -23.00
N THR A 214 -6.62 35.81 -22.47
CA THR A 214 -5.65 36.78 -23.02
C THR A 214 -4.58 37.10 -21.98
N HIS A 215 -3.32 36.89 -22.43
CA HIS A 215 -2.04 37.32 -21.88
C HIS A 215 -1.30 36.35 -20.94
N LEU A 216 -0.44 35.53 -21.57
CA LEU A 216 0.79 35.01 -20.99
C LEU A 216 1.81 36.15 -20.83
N ARG A 217 2.36 36.31 -19.62
CA ARG A 217 3.68 36.91 -19.42
C ARG A 217 4.46 36.02 -18.46
N MET A 218 5.54 35.40 -18.96
CA MET A 218 6.47 34.61 -18.14
C MET A 218 7.56 35.51 -17.57
N GLU A 219 7.87 35.36 -16.29
CA GLU A 219 9.13 35.81 -15.69
C GLU A 219 9.71 34.65 -14.85
N LYS A 220 10.94 34.27 -15.18
CA LYS A 220 11.66 33.13 -14.58
C LYS A 220 12.30 33.59 -13.28
N SER A 221 11.76 33.17 -12.13
CA SER A 221 12.25 33.60 -10.82
C SER A 221 13.32 32.70 -10.23
N TRP A 222 13.43 31.43 -10.61
CA TRP A 222 14.42 30.54 -10.00
C TRP A 222 14.61 29.20 -10.73
N GLN A 223 15.78 28.57 -10.52
CA GLN A 223 16.22 27.28 -11.06
C GLN A 223 17.02 26.55 -9.97
N GLY A 224 16.66 25.30 -9.68
CA GLY A 224 17.40 24.43 -8.77
C GLY A 224 16.76 23.06 -8.65
N ASP A 225 17.60 22.04 -8.64
CA ASP A 225 17.30 20.62 -8.76
C ASP A 225 17.24 19.94 -7.39
N ALA A 226 16.38 18.94 -7.25
CA ALA A 226 16.31 18.04 -6.11
C ALA A 226 16.08 16.61 -6.63
N SER A 227 16.96 16.17 -7.50
CA SER A 227 17.02 14.80 -7.99
C SER A 227 17.49 13.85 -6.89
N LEU A 228 16.79 12.71 -6.77
CA LEU A 228 17.33 11.50 -6.17
C LEU A 228 17.71 10.56 -7.32
N ASP A 229 19.00 10.21 -7.41
CA ASP A 229 19.52 9.17 -8.29
C ASP A 229 19.32 7.77 -7.67
N VAL A 230 19.18 6.73 -8.51
CA VAL A 230 20.14 5.61 -8.69
C VAL A 230 19.48 4.47 -9.49
N ASP A 231 20.11 4.19 -10.64
CA ASP A 231 20.45 2.97 -11.41
C ASP A 231 19.51 1.79 -11.72
N ASP A 232 19.79 1.32 -12.95
CA ASP A 232 19.24 0.27 -13.81
C ASP A 232 19.14 -1.16 -13.25
N GLY A 233 18.12 -1.88 -13.73
CA GLY A 233 18.04 -3.34 -13.75
C GLY A 233 17.21 -3.83 -14.96
N GLU A 234 17.77 -4.77 -15.72
CA GLU A 234 17.31 -5.21 -17.05
C GLU A 234 15.91 -5.85 -17.14
N VAL A 235 15.24 -5.59 -18.26
CA VAL A 235 13.98 -6.24 -18.69
C VAL A 235 14.26 -7.53 -19.45
N ILE A 236 13.72 -8.66 -19.00
CA ILE A 236 13.61 -9.89 -19.80
C ILE A 236 12.17 -10.01 -20.31
N THR A 237 12.01 -9.97 -21.62
CA THR A 237 10.73 -10.17 -22.33
C THR A 237 10.22 -11.61 -22.23
N ILE A 238 8.91 -11.80 -22.06
CA ILE A 238 8.24 -13.11 -22.24
C ILE A 238 7.30 -13.06 -23.46
N PRO A 239 7.23 -14.10 -24.32
CA PRO A 239 6.42 -14.15 -25.54
C PRO A 239 4.92 -14.39 -25.28
N PRO A 240 4.04 -14.22 -26.28
CA PRO A 240 2.61 -14.23 -26.08
C PRO A 240 2.00 -15.64 -26.05
N GLY A 241 1.19 -15.89 -25.01
CA GLY A 241 -0.18 -16.40 -25.14
C GLY A 241 -0.42 -17.90 -25.33
N GLY A 242 -1.28 -18.45 -24.47
CA GLY A 242 -2.18 -19.56 -24.81
C GLY A 242 -2.18 -20.74 -23.83
N GLY A 243 -3.28 -20.94 -23.11
CA GLY A 243 -3.50 -22.16 -22.31
C GLY A 243 -4.94 -22.31 -21.82
N ALA A 244 -5.62 -23.32 -22.33
CA ALA A 244 -6.99 -23.70 -22.02
C ALA A 244 -7.20 -24.09 -20.54
N ALA A 245 -8.45 -23.97 -20.10
CA ALA A 245 -8.91 -24.24 -18.73
C ALA A 245 -8.49 -25.63 -18.24
N ARG A 246 -7.69 -25.66 -17.18
CA ARG A 246 -7.45 -26.85 -16.34
C ARG A 246 -8.28 -26.73 -15.07
N LYS A 247 -8.95 -27.83 -14.69
CA LYS A 247 -9.45 -28.01 -13.32
C LYS A 247 -8.28 -27.82 -12.36
N LEU A 248 -8.40 -26.85 -11.46
CA LEU A 248 -7.42 -26.58 -10.41
C LEU A 248 -7.76 -27.46 -9.20
N ASP A 249 -6.82 -28.28 -8.78
CA ASP A 249 -6.84 -28.85 -7.43
C ASP A 249 -6.72 -27.71 -6.40
N GLN A 250 -7.23 -27.92 -5.17
CA GLN A 250 -7.15 -26.92 -4.11
C GLN A 250 -5.69 -26.57 -3.81
N VAL A 251 -5.28 -25.36 -4.16
CA VAL A 251 -3.92 -24.85 -3.95
C VAL A 251 -3.92 -23.86 -2.78
N PRO A 252 -2.91 -23.89 -1.89
CA PRO A 252 -2.75 -22.85 -0.86
C PRO A 252 -2.66 -21.45 -1.46
N LEU A 253 -3.30 -20.47 -0.82
CA LEU A 253 -3.34 -19.07 -1.30
C LEU A 253 -1.94 -18.43 -1.39
N SER A 254 -0.96 -18.87 -0.59
CA SER A 254 0.43 -18.45 -0.69
C SER A 254 1.06 -18.81 -2.04
N GLU A 255 0.75 -20.00 -2.58
CA GLU A 255 1.20 -20.43 -3.89
C GLU A 255 0.46 -19.68 -5.02
N ILE A 256 -0.79 -19.26 -4.79
CA ILE A 256 -1.51 -18.36 -5.71
C ILE A 256 -0.85 -16.98 -5.74
N ILE A 257 -0.50 -16.41 -4.59
CA ILE A 257 0.20 -15.12 -4.48
C ILE A 257 1.57 -15.20 -5.15
N GLN A 258 2.33 -16.27 -4.92
CA GLN A 258 3.61 -16.48 -5.59
C GLN A 258 3.44 -16.54 -7.11
N ARG A 259 2.46 -17.29 -7.62
CA ARG A 259 2.15 -17.34 -9.06
C ARG A 259 1.72 -15.99 -9.62
N ILE A 260 0.99 -15.17 -8.87
CA ILE A 260 0.59 -13.82 -9.29
C ILE A 260 1.82 -12.90 -9.33
N ASN A 261 2.66 -12.92 -8.30
CA ASN A 261 3.90 -12.15 -8.24
C ASN A 261 4.86 -12.54 -9.38
N GLU A 262 5.06 -13.84 -9.64
CA GLU A 262 5.87 -14.34 -10.76
C GLU A 262 5.28 -13.98 -12.13
N ARG A 263 3.95 -14.04 -12.27
CA ARG A 263 3.27 -13.80 -13.55
C ARG A 263 3.16 -12.31 -13.92
N PHE A 264 2.98 -11.44 -12.93
CA PHE A 264 2.69 -10.03 -13.15
C PHE A 264 3.78 -9.08 -12.65
N GLY A 265 4.89 -9.61 -12.10
CA GLY A 265 5.98 -8.80 -11.55
C GLY A 265 5.55 -7.97 -10.35
N THR A 266 4.57 -8.43 -9.59
CA THR A 266 4.03 -7.72 -8.42
C THR A 266 4.77 -8.09 -7.14
N HIS A 267 4.60 -7.27 -6.10
CA HIS A 267 5.14 -7.48 -4.75
C HIS A 267 4.02 -7.64 -3.71
N ILE A 268 3.00 -8.46 -4.02
CA ILE A 268 1.91 -8.74 -3.08
C ILE A 268 2.51 -9.50 -1.89
N SER A 269 2.37 -8.92 -0.71
CA SER A 269 2.86 -9.45 0.56
C SER A 269 1.79 -10.26 1.29
N ASP A 270 2.19 -11.00 2.33
CA ASP A 270 1.23 -11.69 3.22
C ASP A 270 0.29 -10.72 3.96
N THR A 271 0.63 -9.44 4.05
CA THR A 271 -0.26 -8.42 4.62
C THR A 271 -1.37 -8.06 3.65
N ASP A 272 -1.07 -8.01 2.35
CA ASP A 272 -2.04 -7.77 1.29
C ASP A 272 -3.02 -8.94 1.16
N ARG A 273 -2.57 -10.16 1.49
CA ARG A 273 -3.44 -11.34 1.60
C ARG A 273 -4.61 -11.12 2.55
N LEU A 274 -4.39 -10.50 3.72
CA LEU A 274 -5.45 -10.28 4.70
C LEU A 274 -6.57 -9.40 4.13
N PHE A 275 -6.23 -8.43 3.30
CA PHE A 275 -7.21 -7.57 2.64
C PHE A 275 -8.02 -8.35 1.60
N VAL A 276 -7.37 -9.20 0.79
CA VAL A 276 -8.04 -10.06 -0.18
C VAL A 276 -8.94 -11.09 0.51
N ASP A 277 -8.48 -11.68 1.61
CA ASP A 277 -9.27 -12.61 2.43
C ASP A 277 -10.51 -11.91 3.00
N GLN A 278 -10.38 -10.68 3.50
CA GLN A 278 -11.52 -9.89 4.00
C GLN A 278 -12.58 -9.60 2.93
N VAL A 279 -12.17 -9.41 1.67
CA VAL A 279 -13.09 -9.24 0.53
C VAL A 279 -13.78 -10.56 0.21
N ALA A 280 -13.05 -11.67 0.21
CA ALA A 280 -13.63 -13.00 0.01
C ALA A 280 -14.64 -13.34 1.12
N ASP A 281 -14.32 -13.05 2.38
CA ASP A 281 -15.19 -13.26 3.53
C ASP A 281 -16.50 -12.46 3.41
N ASP A 282 -16.47 -11.21 2.92
CA ASP A 282 -17.69 -10.42 2.67
C ASP A 282 -18.58 -11.04 1.59
N ILE A 283 -17.96 -11.55 0.52
CA ILE A 283 -18.68 -12.22 -0.56
C ILE A 283 -19.34 -13.50 -0.03
N VAL A 284 -18.61 -14.28 0.77
CA VAL A 284 -19.10 -15.52 1.38
C VAL A 284 -20.21 -15.23 2.39
N ALA A 285 -20.13 -14.13 3.14
CA ALA A 285 -21.16 -13.73 4.10
C ALA A 285 -22.48 -13.29 3.43
N ASN A 286 -22.49 -13.02 2.13
CA ASN A 286 -23.67 -12.59 1.41
C ASN A 286 -24.61 -13.77 1.09
N GLU A 287 -25.79 -13.82 1.72
CA GLU A 287 -26.79 -14.87 1.53
C GLU A 287 -27.21 -15.05 0.05
N THR A 288 -27.24 -13.98 -0.74
CA THR A 288 -27.58 -14.07 -2.17
C THR A 288 -26.52 -14.86 -2.92
N ILE A 289 -25.24 -14.65 -2.60
CA ILE A 289 -24.12 -15.38 -3.18
C ILE A 289 -24.13 -16.84 -2.74
N GLN A 290 -24.45 -17.11 -1.47
CA GLN A 290 -24.59 -18.50 -0.96
C GLN A 290 -25.70 -19.26 -1.70
N VAL A 291 -26.86 -18.62 -1.91
CA VAL A 291 -27.97 -19.21 -2.68
C VAL A 291 -27.58 -19.42 -4.14
N GLN A 292 -26.89 -18.46 -4.77
CA GLN A 292 -26.39 -18.60 -6.14
C GLN A 292 -25.37 -19.73 -6.28
N ALA A 293 -24.45 -19.86 -5.32
CA ALA A 293 -23.45 -20.94 -5.30
C ALA A 293 -24.10 -22.32 -5.12
N LEU A 294 -25.16 -22.43 -4.31
CA LEU A 294 -25.90 -23.68 -4.15
C LEU A 294 -26.71 -24.06 -5.41
N ALA A 295 -27.21 -23.07 -6.14
CA ALA A 295 -28.10 -23.27 -7.28
C ALA A 295 -27.38 -23.47 -8.63
N ASN A 296 -26.08 -23.18 -8.73
CA ASN A 296 -25.33 -23.18 -9.99
C ASN A 296 -24.06 -24.04 -9.91
N SER A 297 -23.58 -24.55 -11.06
CA SER A 297 -22.23 -25.12 -11.13
C SER A 297 -21.18 -24.01 -11.01
N GLU A 298 -19.94 -24.38 -10.67
CA GLU A 298 -18.83 -23.42 -10.53
C GLU A 298 -18.60 -22.60 -11.81
N GLU A 299 -18.68 -23.22 -12.99
CA GLU A 299 -18.53 -22.50 -14.26
C GLU A 299 -19.66 -21.49 -14.49
N ALA A 300 -20.90 -21.83 -14.13
CA ALA A 300 -22.05 -20.93 -14.26
C ALA A 300 -22.04 -19.82 -13.20
N PHE A 301 -21.58 -20.12 -11.99
CA PHE A 301 -21.39 -19.15 -10.90
C PHE A 301 -20.31 -18.11 -11.23
N SER A 302 -19.28 -18.51 -11.97
CA SER A 302 -18.17 -17.64 -12.37
C SER A 302 -18.60 -16.52 -13.35
N VAL A 303 -19.75 -16.69 -14.03
CA VAL A 303 -20.25 -15.71 -15.00
C VAL A 303 -20.68 -14.43 -14.27
N GLY A 304 -19.95 -13.34 -14.50
CA GLY A 304 -20.21 -12.04 -13.86
C GLY A 304 -19.63 -11.90 -12.45
N PHE A 305 -18.85 -12.89 -11.99
CA PHE A 305 -18.21 -12.84 -10.68
C PHE A 305 -17.26 -11.64 -10.54
N ASP A 306 -16.64 -11.17 -11.63
CA ASP A 306 -15.81 -9.96 -11.65
C ASP A 306 -16.55 -8.72 -11.10
N SER A 307 -17.84 -8.57 -11.42
CA SER A 307 -18.67 -7.48 -10.89
C SER A 307 -18.95 -7.68 -9.39
N THR A 308 -19.21 -8.91 -8.95
CA THR A 308 -19.43 -9.22 -7.53
C THR A 308 -18.17 -8.92 -6.72
N TRP A 309 -17.02 -9.36 -7.23
CA TRP A 309 -15.71 -9.09 -6.65
C TRP A 309 -15.41 -7.59 -6.57
N THR A 310 -15.60 -6.85 -7.66
CA THR A 310 -15.37 -5.39 -7.72
C THR A 310 -16.26 -4.62 -6.73
N LYS A 311 -17.52 -5.05 -6.58
CA LYS A 311 -18.45 -4.45 -5.60
C LYS A 311 -18.02 -4.72 -4.16
N ALA A 312 -17.64 -5.96 -3.83
CA ALA A 312 -17.18 -6.32 -2.50
C ALA A 312 -15.86 -5.61 -2.13
N LEU A 313 -14.93 -5.52 -3.08
CA LEU A 313 -13.70 -4.75 -2.94
C LEU A 313 -13.98 -3.28 -2.58
N THR A 314 -14.86 -2.64 -3.34
CA THR A 314 -15.26 -1.23 -3.09
C THR A 314 -15.96 -1.07 -1.73
N GLY A 315 -16.83 -2.02 -1.37
CA GLY A 315 -17.50 -2.04 -0.07
C GLY A 315 -16.52 -2.18 1.10
N ARG A 316 -15.55 -3.10 0.99
CA ARG A 316 -14.50 -3.29 2.00
C ARG A 316 -13.62 -2.05 2.15
N MET A 317 -13.27 -1.38 1.05
CA MET A 317 -12.55 -0.10 1.10
C MET A 317 -13.33 0.95 1.90
N THR A 318 -14.63 1.08 1.63
CA THR A 318 -15.52 2.01 2.34
C THR A 318 -15.59 1.68 3.84
N ALA A 319 -15.79 0.40 4.20
CA ALA A 319 -15.86 -0.02 5.60
C ALA A 319 -14.55 0.19 6.36
N ASN A 320 -13.40 -0.07 5.71
CA ASN A 320 -12.09 0.19 6.31
C ASN A 320 -11.86 1.68 6.55
N GLU A 321 -12.36 2.54 5.65
CA GLU A 321 -12.31 3.99 5.77
C GLU A 321 -13.17 4.51 6.93
N GLU A 322 -14.40 4.01 7.06
CA GLU A 322 -15.29 4.32 8.18
C GLU A 322 -14.68 3.91 9.52
N PHE A 323 -14.10 2.70 9.60
CA PHE A 323 -13.40 2.24 10.80
C PHE A 323 -12.19 3.13 11.11
N ALA A 324 -11.43 3.55 10.09
CA ALA A 324 -10.32 4.48 10.29
C ALA A 324 -10.81 5.81 10.89
N PHE A 325 -11.88 6.43 10.37
CA PHE A 325 -12.43 7.64 10.99
C PHE A 325 -12.93 7.41 12.40
N GLN A 326 -13.55 6.26 12.65
CA GLN A 326 -13.97 5.92 14.00
C GLN A 326 -12.79 5.90 14.99
N LEU A 327 -11.62 5.39 14.59
CA LEU A 327 -10.41 5.45 15.42
C LEU A 327 -9.86 6.87 15.58
N LEU A 328 -10.04 7.72 14.59
CA LEU A 328 -9.50 9.07 14.58
C LEU A 328 -10.36 10.03 15.42
N ASP A 329 -11.67 9.83 15.39
CA ASP A 329 -12.66 10.61 16.14
C ASP A 329 -12.85 10.10 17.57
N ASN A 330 -12.74 8.78 17.80
CA ASN A 330 -12.92 8.18 19.12
C ASN A 330 -11.57 7.97 19.83
N HIS A 331 -11.19 8.96 20.63
CA HIS A 331 -9.96 8.93 21.43
C HIS A 331 -9.90 7.77 22.44
N GLU A 332 -11.03 7.35 23.00
CA GLU A 332 -11.09 6.24 23.96
C GLU A 332 -10.83 4.90 23.27
N LEU A 333 -11.51 4.64 22.14
CA LEU A 333 -11.29 3.46 21.32
C LEU A 333 -9.85 3.40 20.79
N ARG A 334 -9.32 4.53 20.29
CA ARG A 334 -7.92 4.62 19.86
C ARG A 334 -6.95 4.34 21.00
N GLY A 335 -7.19 4.94 22.17
CA GLY A 335 -6.38 4.71 23.36
C GLY A 335 -6.34 3.23 23.74
N ALA A 336 -7.51 2.58 23.79
CA ALA A 336 -7.62 1.16 24.09
C ALA A 336 -6.88 0.27 23.09
N LEU A 337 -7.01 0.54 21.78
CA LEU A 337 -6.28 -0.22 20.75
C LEU A 337 -4.77 0.05 20.83
N VAL A 338 -4.34 1.31 20.99
CA VAL A 338 -2.92 1.63 21.16
C VAL A 338 -2.36 0.90 22.38
N ASP A 339 -3.04 0.92 23.52
CA ASP A 339 -2.56 0.24 24.73
C ASP A 339 -2.51 -1.28 24.54
N GLN A 340 -3.49 -1.86 23.86
CA GLN A 340 -3.54 -3.28 23.53
C GLN A 340 -2.39 -3.70 22.59
N TYR A 341 -2.10 -2.92 21.55
CA TYR A 341 -1.11 -3.27 20.53
C TYR A 341 0.31 -2.78 20.85
N ARG A 342 0.49 -1.75 21.69
CA ARG A 342 1.81 -1.13 21.98
C ARG A 342 2.84 -2.15 22.43
N ALA A 343 2.48 -3.03 23.38
CA ALA A 343 3.41 -4.03 23.89
C ALA A 343 3.85 -5.03 22.81
N SER A 344 2.92 -5.39 21.91
CA SER A 344 3.19 -6.28 20.77
C SER A 344 4.05 -5.61 19.71
N ILE A 345 3.71 -4.39 19.31
CA ILE A 345 4.48 -3.59 18.35
C ILE A 345 5.91 -3.39 18.85
N TYR A 346 6.08 -2.97 20.12
CA TYR A 346 7.38 -2.80 20.74
C TYR A 346 8.23 -4.07 20.68
N SER A 347 7.63 -5.21 21.03
CA SER A 347 8.33 -6.51 21.03
C SER A 347 8.74 -6.93 19.62
N ARG A 348 7.81 -6.85 18.65
CA ARG A 348 8.06 -7.19 17.24
C ARG A 348 9.13 -6.29 16.62
N ALA A 349 9.04 -4.98 16.85
CA ALA A 349 10.01 -4.02 16.33
C ALA A 349 11.42 -4.27 16.86
N ARG A 350 11.55 -4.63 18.15
CA ARG A 350 12.85 -5.01 18.73
C ARG A 350 13.45 -6.25 18.09
N VAL A 351 12.67 -7.32 17.95
CA VAL A 351 13.15 -8.57 17.30
C VAL A 351 13.53 -8.29 15.84
N ALA A 352 12.70 -7.56 15.10
CA ALA A 352 12.98 -7.20 13.72
C ALA A 352 14.28 -6.39 13.57
N ARG A 353 14.53 -5.43 14.47
CA ARG A 353 15.79 -4.67 14.47
C ARG A 353 17.00 -5.55 14.78
N GLN A 354 16.89 -6.55 15.66
CA GLN A 354 18.00 -7.45 15.98
C GLN A 354 18.47 -8.27 14.76
N ARG A 355 17.55 -8.61 13.85
CA ARG A 355 17.89 -9.31 12.60
C ARG A 355 18.64 -8.46 11.59
N THR A 356 18.51 -7.14 11.65
CA THR A 356 18.97 -6.23 10.57
C THR A 356 20.05 -5.26 11.02
N CYS A 357 20.19 -5.02 12.32
CA CYS A 357 21.22 -4.12 12.82
C CYS A 357 22.62 -4.73 12.66
N PRO A 358 23.67 -3.88 12.61
CA PRO A 358 25.05 -4.33 12.76
C PRO A 358 25.21 -5.18 14.02
N ILE A 359 25.92 -6.32 13.93
CA ILE A 359 26.03 -7.26 15.05
C ILE A 359 26.63 -6.63 16.30
N GLY A 360 27.58 -5.68 16.14
CA GLY A 360 28.19 -4.97 17.26
C GLY A 360 27.20 -4.17 18.10
N GLU A 361 26.07 -3.70 17.52
CA GLU A 361 25.03 -3.01 18.28
C GLU A 361 24.32 -3.93 19.28
N LEU A 362 24.34 -5.24 19.02
CA LEU A 362 23.73 -6.27 19.86
C LEU A 362 24.60 -6.73 21.01
N ILE A 363 25.89 -6.38 21.04
CA ILE A 363 26.86 -6.92 22.01
C ILE A 363 27.10 -5.87 23.10
N ARG A 364 26.55 -6.11 24.30
CA ARG A 364 26.64 -5.20 25.46
C ARG A 364 26.65 -6.01 26.77
N PRO A 365 27.27 -5.52 27.86
CA PRO A 365 27.35 -6.24 29.14
C PRO A 365 26.00 -6.63 29.76
N ASP A 366 24.94 -5.91 29.42
CA ASP A 366 23.56 -6.08 29.87
C ASP A 366 22.59 -6.22 28.68
N GLY A 367 23.10 -6.72 27.55
CA GLY A 367 22.32 -6.82 26.31
C GLY A 367 21.35 -8.00 26.26
N GLU A 368 21.56 -9.03 27.08
CA GLU A 368 20.64 -10.16 27.18
C GLU A 368 19.25 -9.71 27.62
N SER A 369 18.24 -10.31 27.01
CA SER A 369 16.86 -9.97 27.26
C SER A 369 15.95 -11.13 26.90
N ARG A 370 14.65 -10.93 27.08
CA ARG A 370 13.65 -11.89 26.60
C ARG A 370 13.70 -12.19 25.09
N PHE A 371 14.40 -11.36 24.30
CA PHE A 371 14.52 -11.46 22.84
C PHE A 371 15.96 -11.71 22.35
N LEU A 372 16.97 -11.58 23.22
CA LEU A 372 18.37 -11.71 22.86
C LEU A 372 19.08 -12.55 23.92
N GLU A 373 19.76 -13.60 23.49
CA GLU A 373 20.56 -14.46 24.37
C GLU A 373 21.99 -14.54 23.82
N TYR A 374 22.98 -14.60 24.70
CA TYR A 374 24.36 -14.89 24.36
C TYR A 374 24.73 -16.32 24.74
N LYS A 375 25.61 -16.91 23.92
CA LYS A 375 26.33 -18.14 24.25
C LYS A 375 27.78 -17.95 23.84
N THR A 376 28.68 -18.25 24.76
CA THR A 376 30.12 -18.08 24.52
C THR A 376 30.59 -18.99 23.38
N THR A 377 30.11 -20.23 23.36
CA THR A 377 30.45 -21.27 22.39
C THR A 377 29.22 -22.14 22.08
N LEU A 378 29.28 -22.90 20.99
CA LEU A 378 28.26 -23.90 20.65
C LEU A 378 28.47 -25.21 21.43
N ARG A 379 29.72 -25.67 21.53
CA ARG A 379 30.05 -26.98 22.12
C ARG A 379 31.39 -27.03 22.86
N TRP A 380 32.21 -25.99 22.78
CA TRP A 380 33.50 -25.94 23.48
C TRP A 380 33.39 -25.40 24.90
N ASP A 381 33.68 -26.21 25.91
CA ASP A 381 33.71 -25.77 27.29
C ASP A 381 35.05 -25.08 27.60
N VAL A 382 34.98 -23.78 27.88
CA VAL A 382 36.15 -22.93 28.10
C VAL A 382 36.88 -23.29 29.41
N GLN A 383 36.19 -23.85 30.40
CA GLN A 383 36.77 -24.21 31.68
C GLN A 383 37.50 -25.55 31.63
N THR A 384 36.91 -26.54 30.97
CA THR A 384 37.49 -27.89 30.87
C THR A 384 38.44 -28.03 29.69
N GLY A 385 38.28 -27.22 28.64
CA GLY A 385 39.05 -27.32 27.40
C GLY A 385 38.66 -28.54 26.55
N GLU A 386 37.41 -28.97 26.63
CA GLU A 386 36.88 -30.13 25.92
C GLU A 386 35.50 -29.83 25.30
N THR A 387 35.04 -30.69 24.40
CA THR A 387 33.67 -30.61 23.87
C THR A 387 32.65 -31.05 24.92
N ALA A 388 31.58 -30.29 25.10
CA ALA A 388 30.54 -30.58 26.08
C ALA A 388 29.13 -30.53 25.49
N ALA A 389 28.41 -31.65 25.58
CA ALA A 389 27.05 -31.79 25.04
C ALA A 389 26.02 -30.86 25.71
N TYR A 390 26.23 -30.48 26.98
CA TYR A 390 25.31 -29.58 27.69
C TYR A 390 25.26 -28.16 27.09
N LEU A 391 26.31 -27.74 26.36
CA LEU A 391 26.34 -26.46 25.66
C LEU A 391 25.48 -26.50 24.39
N GLU A 392 25.58 -27.61 23.63
CA GLU A 392 24.71 -27.87 22.48
C GLU A 392 23.25 -27.93 22.92
N ASP A 393 23.00 -28.60 24.04
CA ASP A 393 21.70 -28.66 24.69
C ASP A 393 21.17 -27.28 25.08
N ALA A 394 22.03 -26.40 25.60
CA ALA A 394 21.66 -25.03 25.93
C ALA A 394 21.28 -24.22 24.68
N VAL A 395 21.97 -24.41 23.56
CA VAL A 395 21.63 -23.77 22.28
C VAL A 395 20.30 -24.26 21.75
N VAL A 396 20.08 -25.59 21.68
CA VAL A 396 18.82 -26.18 21.21
C VAL A 396 17.64 -25.76 22.08
N LYS A 397 17.84 -25.77 23.40
CA LYS A 397 16.87 -25.28 24.39
C LYS A 397 16.49 -23.82 24.11
N THR A 398 17.46 -22.94 23.91
CA THR A 398 17.20 -21.52 23.65
C THR A 398 16.45 -21.30 22.34
N ILE A 399 16.83 -22.02 21.27
CA ILE A 399 16.14 -21.95 19.98
C ILE A 399 14.67 -22.41 20.12
N ALA A 400 14.43 -23.54 20.78
CA ALA A 400 13.09 -24.03 21.05
C ALA A 400 12.26 -23.05 21.90
N GLY A 401 12.88 -22.44 22.92
CA GLY A 401 12.26 -21.42 23.75
C GLY A 401 11.83 -20.20 22.94
N PHE A 402 12.70 -19.68 22.06
CA PHE A 402 12.36 -18.56 21.18
C PHE A 402 11.26 -18.93 20.19
N ALA A 403 11.32 -20.10 19.55
CA ALA A 403 10.28 -20.58 18.64
C ALA A 403 8.92 -20.70 19.33
N ASN A 404 8.88 -21.17 20.59
CA ASN A 404 7.64 -21.23 21.38
C ASN A 404 7.17 -19.88 21.91
N SER A 405 8.01 -18.85 21.89
CA SER A 405 7.65 -17.52 22.37
C SER A 405 6.68 -16.79 21.41
N THR A 406 6.09 -15.69 21.87
CA THR A 406 5.15 -14.89 21.04
C THR A 406 5.83 -14.19 19.87
N TYR A 407 7.11 -13.85 19.98
CA TYR A 407 7.77 -12.93 19.05
C TYR A 407 9.05 -13.49 18.43
N GLY A 408 9.48 -14.69 18.83
CA GLY A 408 10.79 -15.20 18.44
C GLY A 408 11.92 -14.51 19.20
N GLY A 409 13.11 -14.53 18.63
CA GLY A 409 14.27 -13.85 19.19
C GLY A 409 15.55 -14.11 18.42
N THR A 410 16.66 -13.66 19.02
CA THR A 410 18.00 -13.75 18.46
C THR A 410 18.92 -14.43 19.47
N LEU A 411 19.72 -15.38 19.02
CA LEU A 411 20.78 -16.01 19.79
C LEU A 411 22.13 -15.65 19.15
N LEU A 412 23.03 -15.03 19.90
CA LEU A 412 24.40 -14.81 19.47
C LEU A 412 25.31 -15.89 20.04
N VAL A 413 26.09 -16.53 19.18
CA VAL A 413 27.13 -17.49 19.57
C VAL A 413 28.51 -16.91 19.26
N GLY A 414 29.45 -17.09 20.19
CA GLY A 414 30.76 -16.44 20.18
C GLY A 414 30.84 -15.19 21.06
N VAL A 415 29.82 -14.94 21.89
CA VAL A 415 29.73 -13.76 22.78
C VAL A 415 29.66 -14.24 24.24
N THR A 416 30.50 -13.68 25.10
CA THR A 416 30.49 -14.01 26.54
C THR A 416 29.27 -13.42 27.23
N ASP A 417 28.90 -13.97 28.37
CA ASP A 417 27.74 -13.52 29.16
C ASP A 417 27.82 -12.03 29.55
N ASN A 418 29.03 -11.46 29.61
CA ASN A 418 29.27 -10.04 29.89
C ASN A 418 29.42 -9.18 28.62
N GLY A 419 28.96 -9.66 27.45
CA GLY A 419 29.02 -8.93 26.19
C GLY A 419 30.44 -8.78 25.63
N GLY A 420 31.35 -9.71 25.93
CA GLY A 420 32.68 -9.75 25.35
C GLY A 420 32.73 -10.61 24.08
N ILE A 421 33.60 -10.26 23.13
CA ILE A 421 33.81 -11.06 21.92
C ILE A 421 34.74 -12.23 22.25
N TYR A 422 34.25 -13.46 22.14
CA TYR A 422 35.03 -14.69 22.33
C TYR A 422 35.48 -15.29 20.99
N GLY A 423 34.53 -15.43 20.06
CA GLY A 423 34.71 -16.01 18.74
C GLY A 423 34.38 -17.50 18.65
N LEU A 424 34.19 -18.00 17.42
CA LEU A 424 33.81 -19.39 17.15
C LEU A 424 35.02 -20.31 16.86
N GLU A 425 36.26 -19.81 16.94
CA GLU A 425 37.43 -20.57 16.48
C GLU A 425 37.70 -21.81 17.33
N ALA A 426 37.33 -21.77 18.61
CA ALA A 426 37.40 -22.94 19.48
C ALA A 426 36.42 -24.03 19.05
N ASP A 427 35.18 -23.66 18.70
CA ASP A 427 34.20 -24.60 18.14
C ASP A 427 34.68 -25.15 16.79
N TYR A 428 35.20 -24.28 15.91
CA TYR A 428 35.78 -24.68 14.62
C TYR A 428 36.88 -25.73 14.76
N ALA A 429 37.74 -25.61 15.77
CA ALA A 429 38.79 -26.61 16.02
C ALA A 429 38.24 -27.99 16.39
N THR A 430 36.98 -28.11 16.83
CA THR A 430 36.32 -29.38 17.15
C THR A 430 35.75 -30.09 15.92
N PHE A 431 35.57 -29.36 14.82
CA PHE A 431 35.11 -29.93 13.56
C PHE A 431 36.33 -30.24 12.69
N SER A 432 36.31 -31.39 12.04
CA SER A 432 37.30 -31.72 11.02
C SER A 432 36.65 -32.50 9.90
N LYS A 433 37.02 -32.16 8.67
CA LYS A 433 36.65 -32.93 7.48
C LYS A 433 37.90 -33.07 6.62
N ARG A 434 38.30 -34.32 6.37
CA ARG A 434 39.46 -34.63 5.50
C ARG A 434 40.79 -33.96 5.91
N GLY A 435 40.98 -33.68 7.21
CA GLY A 435 42.23 -33.11 7.74
C GLY A 435 42.31 -31.58 7.76
N GLU A 436 41.29 -30.88 7.25
CA GLU A 436 41.17 -29.43 7.36
C GLU A 436 40.39 -29.06 8.63
N ARG A 437 40.76 -27.93 9.26
CA ARG A 437 40.06 -27.37 10.41
C ARG A 437 38.64 -26.98 10.03
N GLY A 438 37.73 -27.06 11.01
CA GLY A 438 36.38 -26.55 10.88
C GLY A 438 36.32 -25.10 10.44
N ASP A 439 35.23 -24.75 9.79
CA ASP A 439 34.89 -23.43 9.29
C ASP A 439 33.41 -23.13 9.57
N ARG A 440 32.93 -22.00 9.04
CA ARG A 440 31.53 -21.58 9.11
C ARG A 440 30.57 -22.64 8.56
N ASP A 441 30.96 -23.33 7.49
CA ASP A 441 30.12 -24.33 6.83
C ASP A 441 29.94 -25.58 7.69
N LEU A 442 31.03 -26.10 8.26
CA LEU A 442 30.97 -27.26 9.15
C LEU A 442 30.24 -26.94 10.46
N TRP A 443 30.42 -25.73 11.00
CA TRP A 443 29.66 -25.26 12.16
C TRP A 443 28.16 -25.16 11.84
N GLY A 444 27.79 -24.58 10.69
CA GLY A 444 26.40 -24.47 10.24
C GLY A 444 25.75 -25.83 9.98
N GLN A 445 26.49 -26.78 9.40
CA GLN A 445 26.03 -28.17 9.26
C GLN A 445 25.78 -28.83 10.61
N HIS A 446 26.65 -28.60 11.60
CA HIS A 446 26.44 -29.12 12.95
C HIS A 446 25.22 -28.51 13.62
N LEU A 447 25.03 -27.19 13.51
CA LEU A 447 23.81 -26.52 14.00
C LEU A 447 22.56 -27.11 13.34
N LYS A 448 22.57 -27.30 12.02
CA LYS A 448 21.46 -27.93 11.29
C LYS A 448 21.12 -29.32 11.86
N ASN A 449 22.12 -30.16 12.11
CA ASN A 449 21.90 -31.48 12.71
C ASN A 449 21.33 -31.39 14.13
N LEU A 450 21.72 -30.37 14.90
CA LEU A 450 21.13 -30.12 16.23
C LEU A 450 19.65 -29.72 16.12
N LEU A 451 19.27 -28.96 15.09
CA LEU A 451 17.88 -28.56 14.84
C LEU A 451 16.96 -29.74 14.51
N ASP A 452 17.48 -30.87 14.03
CA ASP A 452 16.68 -32.09 13.79
C ASP A 452 15.94 -32.55 15.06
N ARG A 453 16.50 -32.24 16.25
CA ARG A 453 15.86 -32.53 17.55
C ARG A 453 14.53 -31.78 17.72
N LEU A 454 14.32 -30.67 17.03
CA LEU A 454 13.11 -29.84 17.10
C LEU A 454 12.11 -30.17 15.97
N GLY A 455 12.54 -30.94 14.97
CA GLY A 455 11.77 -31.27 13.77
C GLY A 455 11.87 -30.23 12.65
N ALA A 456 11.53 -30.66 11.44
CA ALA A 456 11.72 -29.86 10.21
C ALA A 456 10.96 -28.53 10.22
N SER A 457 9.73 -28.50 10.75
CA SER A 457 8.93 -27.28 10.83
C SER A 457 9.59 -26.21 11.71
N ALA A 458 10.18 -26.62 12.83
CA ALA A 458 10.89 -25.69 13.71
C ALA A 458 12.23 -25.24 13.12
N ALA A 459 12.95 -26.16 12.46
CA ALA A 459 14.20 -25.83 11.76
C ALA A 459 14.00 -24.78 10.66
N ALA A 460 12.84 -24.78 9.99
CA ALA A 460 12.50 -23.78 8.97
C ALA A 460 12.28 -22.35 9.52
N LEU A 461 12.16 -22.19 10.85
CA LEU A 461 12.02 -20.89 11.51
C LEU A 461 13.38 -20.28 11.90
N VAL A 462 14.47 -20.99 11.63
CA VAL A 462 15.81 -20.64 12.11
C VAL A 462 16.71 -20.27 10.95
N ASP A 463 17.10 -18.99 10.90
CA ASP A 463 18.12 -18.47 9.99
C ASP A 463 19.39 -18.13 10.77
N TRP A 464 20.55 -18.14 10.12
CA TRP A 464 21.79 -17.68 10.75
C TRP A 464 22.74 -16.97 9.79
N ASP A 465 23.44 -16.00 10.34
CA ASP A 465 24.44 -15.18 9.65
C ASP A 465 25.77 -15.20 10.42
N PHE A 466 26.87 -15.26 9.70
CA PHE A 466 28.21 -15.14 10.27
C PHE A 466 28.76 -13.73 10.11
N PHE A 467 29.39 -13.22 11.16
CA PHE A 467 30.04 -11.91 11.18
C PHE A 467 31.45 -12.04 11.72
N THR A 468 32.33 -11.13 11.32
CA THR A 468 33.69 -11.02 11.89
C THR A 468 33.81 -9.69 12.60
N LEU A 469 34.18 -9.71 13.87
CA LEU A 469 34.43 -8.53 14.69
C LEU A 469 35.75 -8.74 15.44
N ASP A 470 36.67 -7.77 15.38
CA ASP A 470 38.02 -7.88 15.99
C ASP A 470 38.79 -9.15 15.57
N GLY A 471 38.60 -9.60 14.33
CA GLY A 471 39.23 -10.81 13.80
C GLY A 471 38.66 -12.12 14.35
N LYS A 472 37.53 -12.06 15.06
CA LYS A 472 36.82 -13.18 15.65
C LYS A 472 35.48 -13.40 14.96
N ASP A 473 35.18 -14.65 14.64
CA ASP A 473 33.91 -15.02 14.00
C ASP A 473 32.81 -15.19 15.03
N LEU A 474 31.63 -14.66 14.73
CA LEU A 474 30.42 -14.71 15.53
C LEU A 474 29.27 -15.23 14.67
N CYS A 475 28.29 -15.88 15.29
CA CYS A 475 27.08 -16.32 14.61
C CYS A 475 25.86 -15.66 15.25
N ARG A 476 25.04 -15.01 14.42
CA ARG A 476 23.72 -14.53 14.80
C ARG A 476 22.70 -15.51 14.28
N ILE A 477 22.00 -16.18 15.18
CA ILE A 477 20.88 -17.06 14.87
C ILE A 477 19.58 -16.29 15.12
N SER A 478 18.75 -16.15 14.09
CA SER A 478 17.44 -15.50 14.14
C SER A 478 16.35 -16.56 14.13
N ILE A 479 15.43 -16.51 15.10
CA ILE A 479 14.40 -17.52 15.30
C ILE A 479 13.03 -16.87 15.21
N ASP A 480 12.22 -17.29 14.23
CA ASP A 480 10.82 -16.89 14.11
C ASP A 480 9.91 -17.61 15.11
N PRO A 481 8.83 -16.95 15.56
CA PRO A 481 7.83 -17.60 16.41
C PRO A 481 7.08 -18.67 15.60
N SER A 482 6.91 -19.85 16.20
CA SER A 482 6.15 -20.95 15.63
C SER A 482 4.64 -20.72 15.75
N ASP A 483 3.89 -21.20 14.76
CA ASP A 483 2.42 -21.25 14.75
C ASP A 483 1.85 -22.49 15.46
N HIS A 484 2.72 -23.40 15.92
CA HIS A 484 2.38 -24.57 16.73
C HIS A 484 3.43 -24.83 17.82
N PRO A 485 3.10 -25.60 18.88
CA PRO A 485 4.06 -25.96 19.92
C PRO A 485 5.25 -26.76 19.38
N VAL A 486 6.46 -26.27 19.64
CA VAL A 486 7.73 -26.93 19.31
C VAL A 486 8.22 -27.73 20.51
N TYR A 487 8.54 -29.00 20.26
CA TYR A 487 9.09 -29.90 21.27
C TYR A 487 10.49 -30.34 20.84
N GLU A 488 11.39 -30.40 21.81
CA GLU A 488 12.67 -31.06 21.62
C GLU A 488 12.52 -32.57 21.87
N THR A 489 13.03 -33.38 20.96
CA THR A 489 13.04 -34.84 21.05
C THR A 489 14.41 -35.32 21.51
N ARG A 490 14.45 -36.08 22.61
CA ARG A 490 15.65 -36.75 23.13
C ARG A 490 15.34 -38.22 23.39
N GLY A 491 15.69 -39.08 22.45
CA GLY A 491 15.23 -40.47 22.47
C GLY A 491 13.70 -40.50 22.48
N ASP A 492 13.12 -41.15 23.49
CA ASP A 492 11.66 -41.24 23.65
C ASP A 492 11.03 -40.03 24.37
N GLN A 493 11.84 -39.12 24.93
CA GLN A 493 11.33 -37.95 25.66
C GLN A 493 11.03 -36.80 24.71
N ARG A 494 9.87 -36.15 24.93
CA ARG A 494 9.51 -34.88 24.31
C ARG A 494 9.50 -33.79 25.36
N ILE A 495 10.34 -32.78 25.18
CA ILE A 495 10.53 -31.70 26.15
C ILE A 495 9.96 -30.41 25.56
N PHE A 496 9.12 -29.73 26.35
CA PHE A 496 8.59 -28.43 26.00
C PHE A 496 9.38 -27.32 26.72
N TRP A 497 9.96 -26.42 25.93
CA TRP A 497 10.74 -25.30 26.41
C TRP A 497 9.97 -24.00 26.26
N TRP A 498 9.91 -23.21 27.33
CA TRP A 498 9.20 -21.95 27.37
C TRP A 498 10.13 -20.79 27.69
N ARG A 499 10.09 -19.73 26.89
CA ARG A 499 10.89 -18.52 27.10
C ARG A 499 10.26 -17.66 28.20
N THR A 500 11.05 -17.38 29.24
CA THR A 500 10.76 -16.40 30.29
C THR A 500 11.56 -15.12 30.05
N PRO A 501 11.32 -14.02 30.79
CA PRO A 501 12.05 -12.77 30.56
C PRO A 501 13.58 -12.86 30.73
N VAL A 502 14.05 -13.84 31.51
CA VAL A 502 15.46 -14.00 31.91
C VAL A 502 16.08 -15.30 31.41
N GLY A 503 15.36 -16.10 30.62
CA GLY A 503 15.89 -17.39 30.18
C GLY A 503 14.84 -18.28 29.53
N THR A 504 15.14 -19.56 29.49
CA THR A 504 14.24 -20.60 28.96
C THR A 504 14.11 -21.70 29.99
N ASP A 505 12.89 -22.13 30.26
CA ASP A 505 12.58 -23.11 31.30
C ASP A 505 11.83 -24.30 30.72
N ARG A 506 12.00 -25.46 31.36
CA ARG A 506 11.26 -26.67 31.03
C ARG A 506 9.90 -26.62 31.71
N ILE A 507 8.83 -26.96 31.00
CA ILE A 507 7.52 -27.17 31.62
C ILE A 507 7.24 -28.68 31.65
N ASP A 508 7.39 -29.25 32.84
CA ASP A 508 7.18 -30.69 33.09
C ASP A 508 5.73 -31.04 33.41
N ASP A 509 4.99 -30.14 34.06
CA ASP A 509 3.58 -30.38 34.39
C ASP A 509 2.72 -30.26 33.13
N ASP A 510 2.03 -31.35 32.79
CA ASP A 510 1.21 -31.42 31.58
C ASP A 510 0.09 -30.37 31.58
N ARG A 511 -0.52 -30.08 32.73
CA ARG A 511 -1.63 -29.11 32.82
C ARG A 511 -1.13 -27.68 32.64
N GLU A 512 0.02 -27.35 33.22
CA GLU A 512 0.66 -26.05 33.02
C GLU A 512 1.09 -25.87 31.56
N ARG A 513 1.67 -26.91 30.96
CA ARG A 513 2.03 -26.90 29.54
C ARG A 513 0.81 -26.66 28.66
N ASP A 514 -0.28 -27.39 28.89
CA ASP A 514 -1.51 -27.25 28.11
C ASP A 514 -2.12 -25.85 28.24
N ARG A 515 -2.03 -25.23 29.43
CA ARG A 515 -2.46 -23.82 29.63
C ARG A 515 -1.58 -22.83 28.88
N VAL A 516 -0.27 -23.02 28.90
CA VAL A 516 0.67 -22.19 28.15
C VAL A 516 0.41 -22.33 26.65
N ILE A 517 0.21 -23.57 26.18
CA ILE A 517 -0.12 -23.85 24.79
C ILE A 517 -1.44 -23.18 24.39
N ALA A 518 -2.50 -23.39 25.18
CA ALA A 518 -3.79 -22.76 24.93
C ALA A 518 -3.66 -21.23 24.91
N ARG A 519 -2.93 -20.63 25.84
CA ARG A 519 -2.77 -19.17 25.87
C ARG A 519 -1.98 -18.63 24.67
N ARG A 520 -0.97 -19.37 24.20
CA ARG A 520 -0.06 -18.92 23.14
C ARG A 520 -0.65 -19.12 21.73
N TRP A 521 -1.42 -20.17 21.53
CA TRP A 521 -1.91 -20.59 20.22
C TRP A 521 -3.44 -20.68 20.10
N ALA A 522 -4.23 -20.32 21.12
CA ALA A 522 -5.66 -20.13 20.95
C ALA A 522 -5.90 -19.02 19.92
N LYS A 523 -6.43 -19.42 18.76
CA LYS A 523 -7.08 -18.54 17.79
C LYS A 523 -8.58 -18.59 18.03
#